data_AF-A0A497KXL3-F1
#
_entry.id   AF-A0A497KXL3-F1
#
_cell.length_a   1.000
_cell.length_b   1.000
_cell.length_c   1.000
_cell.angle_alpha   90.00
_cell.angle_beta   90.00
_cell.angle_gamma   90.00
#
_symmetry.space_group_name_H-M   'P 1'
#
loop_
_entity.id
_entity.type
_entity.pdbx_description
1 polymer ?
#
loop_
_entity_poly.entity_id
_entity_poly.type
_entity_poly.pdbx_seq_one_letter_code
_entity_poly.pdbx_strand_id
1 'polypeptide(L)'
;MSALVASLRALETLPGSVVLALVPDEETGGEKGTGWLVEQGLLDGDACIIGEPSTIYASFVGEKGVCWLRLKARGKPAHGSLPMLGVNAIE
;
A
#
# COMPACT_ATOMS: atom_id res chain seq x y z
N MET A 1 1.02 3.12 14.09
CA MET A 1 1.49 4.52 14.25
C MET A 1 1.78 4.95 15.69
N SER A 2 0.82 4.92 16.64
CA SER A 2 1.05 5.38 18.02
C SER A 2 2.22 4.70 18.74
N ALA A 3 2.38 3.39 18.53
CA ALA A 3 3.49 2.60 19.09
C ALA A 3 4.86 3.11 18.61
N LEU A 4 5.02 3.41 17.31
CA LEU A 4 6.29 3.92 16.76
C LEU A 4 6.68 5.28 17.37
N VAL A 5 5.71 6.19 17.51
CA VAL A 5 5.94 7.49 18.13
C VAL A 5 6.31 7.33 19.60
N ALA A 6 5.67 6.40 20.32
CA ALA A 6 6.00 6.10 21.70
C ALA A 6 7.41 5.49 21.83
N SER A 7 7.78 4.56 20.94
CA SER A 7 9.12 3.94 20.91
C SER A 7 10.21 4.99 20.71
N LEU A 8 10.05 5.93 19.79
CA LEU A 8 11.04 7.00 19.59
C LEU A 8 11.26 7.86 20.82
N ARG A 9 10.20 8.11 21.60
CA ARG A 9 10.29 8.85 22.86
C ARG A 9 10.96 8.05 23.97
N ALA A 10 10.83 6.72 23.95
CA ALA A 10 11.41 5.82 24.94
C ALA A 10 12.87 5.43 24.63
N LEU A 11 13.34 5.67 23.41
CA LEU A 11 14.73 5.45 23.03
C LEU A 11 15.60 6.56 23.62
N GLU A 12 16.17 6.31 24.79
CA GLU A 12 16.97 7.30 25.52
C GLU A 12 18.39 7.45 24.96
N THR A 13 18.99 6.37 24.45
CA THR A 13 20.32 6.39 23.80
C THR A 13 20.44 5.29 22.75
N LEU A 14 20.63 5.68 21.49
CA LEU A 14 21.07 4.78 20.43
C LEU A 14 22.34 5.35 19.78
N PRO A 15 23.36 4.52 19.49
CA PRO A 15 24.42 4.95 18.60
C PRO A 15 23.81 5.13 17.20
N GLY A 16 23.73 6.37 16.73
CA GLY A 16 23.23 6.70 15.39
C GLY A 16 22.02 7.63 15.39
N SER A 17 21.26 7.59 14.29
CA SER A 17 20.06 8.41 14.10
C SER A 17 18.87 7.54 13.72
N VAL A 18 17.66 7.99 14.07
CA VAL A 18 16.43 7.32 13.69
C VAL A 18 15.55 8.32 12.95
N VAL A 19 15.09 7.93 11.76
CA VAL A 19 14.13 8.69 10.96
C VAL A 19 12.77 8.02 11.06
N LEU A 20 11.74 8.80 11.36
CA LEU A 20 10.35 8.34 11.32
C LEU A 20 9.64 8.96 10.12
N ALA A 21 9.27 8.14 9.16
CA ALA A 21 8.39 8.52 8.06
C ALA A 21 6.96 8.07 8.37
N LEU A 22 6.04 9.04 8.43
CA LEU A 22 4.60 8.78 8.49
C LEU A 22 3.99 9.29 7.19
N VAL A 23 3.49 8.36 6.37
CA VAL A 23 3.00 8.64 5.02
C VAL A 23 1.48 8.44 4.93
N PRO A 24 0.75 9.24 4.12
CA PRO A 24 -0.71 9.24 4.13
C PRO A 24 -1.36 8.33 3.08
N ASP A 25 -0.61 7.74 2.16
CA ASP A 25 -1.14 7.19 0.90
C ASP A 25 -0.79 5.73 0.63
N GLU A 26 -0.24 5.02 1.62
CA GLU A 26 0.11 3.59 1.52
C GLU A 26 -1.07 2.76 0.99
N GLU A 27 -2.25 2.94 1.57
CA GLU A 27 -3.51 2.26 1.21
C GLU A 27 -3.96 2.50 -0.25
N THR A 28 -3.33 3.46 -0.94
CA THR A 28 -3.63 3.81 -2.34
C THR A 28 -2.44 3.60 -3.27
N GLY A 29 -1.34 3.03 -2.79
CA GLY A 29 -0.15 2.66 -3.57
C GLY A 29 1.15 3.35 -3.16
N GLY A 30 1.12 4.31 -2.24
CA GLY A 30 2.34 4.88 -1.62
C GLY A 30 3.23 5.75 -2.51
N GLU A 31 2.81 6.10 -3.73
CA GLU A 31 3.61 6.88 -4.70
C GLU A 31 3.94 8.29 -4.20
N LYS A 32 3.00 8.97 -3.53
CA LYS A 32 3.14 10.37 -3.06
C LYS A 32 3.75 10.47 -1.67
N GLY A 33 3.72 9.39 -0.90
CA GLY A 33 4.34 9.28 0.41
C GLY A 33 5.71 8.63 0.30
N THR A 34 5.78 7.32 0.54
CA THR A 34 7.04 6.57 0.60
C THR A 34 7.81 6.66 -0.71
N GLY A 35 7.13 6.47 -1.85
CA GLY A 35 7.76 6.54 -3.18
C GLY A 35 8.47 7.87 -3.40
N TRP A 36 7.75 8.98 -3.22
CA TRP A 36 8.32 10.32 -3.33
C TRP A 36 9.50 10.56 -2.37
N LEU A 37 9.38 10.16 -1.09
CA LEU A 37 10.45 10.34 -0.11
C LEU A 37 11.75 9.60 -0.50
N VAL A 38 11.62 8.39 -1.03
CA VAL A 38 12.77 7.61 -1.56
C VAL A 38 13.35 8.28 -2.79
N GLU A 39 12.51 8.71 -3.74
CA GLU A 39 12.96 9.38 -4.97
C GLU A 39 13.71 10.69 -4.71
N GLN A 40 13.33 11.42 -3.66
CA GLN A 40 14.03 12.66 -3.25
C GLN A 40 15.30 12.40 -2.42
N GLY A 41 15.62 11.15 -2.09
CA GLY A 41 16.76 10.82 -1.21
C GLY A 41 16.58 11.30 0.22
N LEU A 42 15.33 11.46 0.69
CA LEU A 42 15.02 11.91 2.05
C LEU A 42 14.98 10.76 3.06
N LEU A 43 14.99 9.51 2.58
CA LEU A 43 15.12 8.31 3.39
C LEU A 43 16.47 7.66 3.09
N ASP A 44 17.38 7.79 4.05
CA ASP A 44 18.72 7.18 4.00
C ASP A 44 19.01 6.53 5.36
N GLY A 45 19.58 5.33 5.35
CA GLY A 45 19.86 4.58 6.57
C GLY A 45 20.30 3.14 6.32
N ASP A 46 20.97 2.56 7.31
CA ASP A 46 21.53 1.20 7.23
C ASP A 46 20.46 0.10 7.28
N ALA A 47 19.27 0.42 7.79
CA ALA A 47 18.13 -0.50 7.91
C ALA A 47 16.80 0.25 7.93
N CYS A 48 15.71 -0.45 7.56
CA CYS A 48 14.35 0.07 7.58
C CYS A 48 13.41 -0.91 8.31
N ILE A 49 12.54 -0.40 9.17
CA ILE A 49 11.46 -1.17 9.81
C ILE A 49 10.13 -0.57 9.34
N ILE A 50 9.33 -1.40 8.66
CA ILE A 50 8.00 -1.01 8.19
C ILE A 50 6.97 -1.38 9.28
N GLY A 51 6.23 -0.40 9.75
CA GLY A 51 5.31 -0.53 10.89
C GLY A 51 3.92 -1.04 10.54
N GLU A 52 3.84 -2.21 9.92
CA GLU A 52 2.57 -2.88 9.57
C GLU A 52 2.01 -3.74 10.71
N PRO A 53 0.70 -4.03 10.74
CA PRO A 53 0.12 -4.96 11.71
C PRO A 53 0.64 -6.38 11.44
N SER A 54 1.68 -6.76 12.16
CA SER A 54 2.27 -8.11 12.16
C SER A 54 2.11 -8.79 13.52
N THR A 55 2.47 -10.07 13.59
CA THR A 55 2.62 -10.78 14.87
C THR A 55 3.85 -10.26 15.64
N ILE A 56 3.78 -10.27 16.97
CA ILE A 56 4.93 -9.97 17.85
C ILE A 56 5.97 -11.11 17.89
N TYR A 57 5.63 -12.27 17.31
CA TYR A 57 6.45 -13.48 17.39
C TYR A 57 7.31 -13.71 16.15
N ALA A 58 7.21 -12.87 15.11
CA ALA A 58 7.96 -13.03 13.87
C ALA A 58 8.19 -11.70 13.17
N SER A 59 9.30 -11.64 12.43
CA SER A 59 9.62 -10.56 11.49
C SER A 59 9.39 -11.05 10.06
N PHE A 60 8.80 -10.19 9.23
CA PHE A 60 8.60 -10.46 7.82
C PHE A 60 9.65 -9.70 7.00
N VAL A 61 10.26 -10.37 6.03
CA VAL A 61 11.33 -9.81 5.18
C VAL A 61 10.84 -9.39 3.79
N GLY A 62 9.53 -9.46 3.55
CA GLY A 62 8.92 -9.06 2.30
C GLY A 62 7.46 -9.47 2.18
N GLU A 63 6.82 -8.97 1.14
CA GLU A 63 5.43 -9.22 0.78
C GLU A 63 5.30 -9.52 -0.72
N LYS A 64 4.14 -10.04 -1.12
CA LYS A 64 3.85 -10.23 -2.55
C LYS A 64 3.43 -8.89 -3.14
N GLY A 65 3.89 -8.60 -4.35
CA GLY A 65 3.38 -7.48 -5.13
C GLY A 65 1.90 -7.63 -5.46
N VAL A 66 1.26 -6.53 -5.85
CA VAL A 66 -0.16 -6.49 -6.18
C VAL A 66 -0.37 -6.49 -7.70
N CYS A 67 -1.34 -7.27 -8.18
CA CYS A 67 -1.76 -7.28 -9.57
C CYS A 67 -3.21 -6.82 -9.68
N TRP A 68 -3.41 -5.57 -10.08
CA TRP A 68 -4.72 -4.99 -10.32
C TRP A 68 -5.13 -5.15 -11.78
N LEU A 69 -6.26 -5.81 -12.03
CA LEU A 69 -6.82 -6.00 -13.37
C LEU A 69 -8.09 -5.17 -13.53
N ARG A 70 -8.19 -4.47 -14.67
CA ARG A 70 -9.40 -3.78 -15.10
C ARG A 70 -9.98 -4.49 -16.32
N LEU A 71 -11.09 -5.19 -16.12
CA LEU A 71 -11.81 -5.87 -17.19
C LEU A 71 -12.88 -4.95 -17.77
N LYS A 72 -13.01 -4.94 -19.10
CA LYS A 72 -14.05 -4.18 -19.80
C LYS A 72 -14.80 -5.09 -20.74
N ALA A 73 -16.05 -5.38 -20.39
CA ALA A 73 -16.98 -6.09 -21.26
C ALA A 73 -17.87 -5.10 -22.02
N ARG A 74 -18.33 -5.49 -23.21
CA ARG A 74 -19.18 -4.68 -24.08
C ARG A 74 -20.35 -5.52 -24.55
N GLY A 75 -21.55 -5.01 -24.35
CA GLY A 75 -22.81 -5.60 -24.82
C GLY A 75 -23.47 -4.76 -25.89
N LYS A 76 -24.63 -5.23 -26.36
CA LYS A 76 -25.52 -4.53 -27.27
C LYS A 76 -26.88 -4.36 -26.58
N PRO A 77 -27.41 -3.14 -26.41
CA PRO A 77 -28.67 -2.90 -25.73
C PRO A 77 -29.86 -3.50 -26.51
N ALA A 78 -30.87 -3.97 -25.78
CA ALA A 78 -32.15 -4.45 -26.31
C ALA A 78 -33.26 -4.26 -25.26
N HIS A 79 -34.51 -4.41 -25.67
CA HIS A 79 -35.64 -4.41 -24.75
C HIS A 79 -35.56 -5.62 -23.81
N GLY A 80 -35.86 -5.45 -22.51
CA GLY A 80 -35.69 -6.52 -21.51
C GLY A 80 -36.50 -7.79 -21.77
N SER A 81 -37.61 -7.68 -22.51
CA SER A 81 -38.40 -8.84 -22.96
C SER A 81 -37.94 -9.47 -24.28
N LEU A 82 -36.94 -8.89 -24.95
CA LEU A 82 -36.38 -9.35 -26.23
C LEU A 82 -34.85 -9.55 -26.14
N PRO A 83 -34.36 -10.42 -25.23
CA PRO A 83 -32.93 -10.59 -24.99
C PRO A 83 -32.16 -11.09 -26.22
N MET A 84 -32.82 -11.83 -27.12
CA MET A 84 -32.24 -12.32 -28.37
C MET A 84 -31.81 -11.21 -29.35
N LEU A 85 -32.25 -9.97 -29.15
CA LEU A 85 -31.89 -8.84 -30.00
C LEU A 85 -30.64 -8.09 -29.51
N GLY A 86 -30.19 -8.37 -28.29
CA GLY A 86 -29.04 -7.75 -27.63
C GLY A 86 -27.86 -8.70 -27.45
N VAL A 87 -26.83 -8.20 -26.77
CA VAL A 87 -25.68 -8.99 -26.28
C VAL A 87 -25.45 -8.56 -24.84
N ASN A 88 -25.52 -9.50 -23.90
CA ASN A 88 -25.28 -9.21 -22.50
C ASN A 88 -23.77 -8.94 -22.29
N ALA A 89 -23.43 -7.86 -21.58
CA ALA A 89 -22.04 -7.56 -21.26
C ALA A 89 -21.50 -8.39 -20.07
N ILE A 90 -22.35 -9.12 -19.35
CA ILE A 90 -21.99 -9.88 -18.14
C ILE A 90 -21.86 -11.38 -18.43
N GLU A 91 -22.54 -11.86 -19.46
CA GLU A 91 -22.60 -13.28 -19.84
C GLU A 91 -21.36 -13.75 -20.61
#